data_AF-A0A9D1AF83-F1
#
_entry.id   AF-A0A9D1AF83-F1
#
_cell.length_a   1.000
_cell.length_b   1.000
_cell.length_c   1.000
_cell.angle_alpha   90.00
_cell.angle_beta   90.00
_cell.angle_gamma   90.00
#
_symmetry.space_group_name_H-M   'P 1'
#
loop_
_entity.id
_entity.type
_entity.pdbx_description
1 polymer ?
#
loop_
_entity_poly.entity_id
_entity_poly.type
_entity_poly.pdbx_seq_one_letter_code
_entity_poly.pdbx_strand_id
1 'polypeptide(L)' 'MNQREILREQIEKERTRLNSILESGGKAEEVYEQSLVVDRLLEQYLTDFAIA' A
#
# COMPACT_ATOMS: atom_id res chain seq x y z
N MET A 1 16.63 -1.88 -10.22
CA MET A 1 15.97 -1.24 -9.08
C MET A 1 16.49 -1.85 -7.80
N ASN A 2 16.70 -1.03 -6.77
CA ASN A 2 17.02 -1.54 -5.44
C ASN A 2 15.76 -1.99 -4.69
N GLN A 3 15.92 -2.75 -3.59
CA GLN A 3 14.80 -3.25 -2.79
C GLN A 3 13.86 -2.14 -2.30
N ARG A 4 14.42 -0.96 -1.96
CA ARG A 4 13.65 0.21 -1.52
C ARG A 4 12.76 0.77 -2.63
N GLU A 5 13.24 0.83 -3.86
CA GLU A 5 12.47 1.26 -5.04
C GLU A 5 11.37 0.26 -5.39
N ILE A 6 11.68 -1.05 -5.35
CA ILE A 6 10.69 -2.11 -5.60
C ILE A 6 9.54 -2.02 -4.59
N LEU A 7 9.86 -1.89 -3.30
CA LEU A 7 8.84 -1.80 -2.26
C LEU A 7 8.03 -0.50 -2.37
N ARG A 8 8.67 0.62 -2.74
CA ARG A 8 7.98 1.89 -3.00
C ARG A 8 7.00 1.78 -4.16
N GLU A 9 7.40 1.17 -5.28
CA GLU A 9 6.51 0.97 -6.43
C GLU A 9 5.34 0.05 -6.08
N GLN A 10 5.58 -0.99 -5.28
CA GLN A 10 4.52 -1.87 -4.80
C GLN A 10 3.51 -1.13 -3.91
N ILE A 11 3.98 -0.26 -3.00
CA ILE A 11 3.11 0.60 -2.18
C ILE A 11 2.25 1.49 -3.07
N GLU A 12 2.85 2.19 -4.05
CA GLU A 12 2.11 3.09 -4.94
C GLU A 12 1.07 2.34 -5.80
N LYS A 13 1.39 1.13 -6.25
CA LYS A 13 0.44 0.27 -6.96
C LYS A 13 -0.77 -0.06 -6.09
N GLU A 14 -0.57 -0.53 -4.86
CA GLU A 14 -1.67 -0.91 -3.97
C GLU A 14 -2.45 0.30 -3.46
N ARG A 15 -1.83 1.47 -3.31
CA ARG A 15 -2.52 2.76 -3.06
C ARG A 15 -3.41 3.17 -4.22
N THR A 16 -2.90 3.05 -5.45
CA THR A 16 -3.69 3.33 -6.65
C THR A 16 -4.92 2.43 -6.72
N ARG A 17 -4.75 1.14 -6.41
CA ARG A 17 -5.85 0.19 -6.32
C ARG A 17 -6.88 0.58 -5.25
N LEU A 18 -6.44 0.95 -4.04
CA LEU A 18 -7.32 1.42 -2.98
C LEU A 18 -8.13 2.64 -3.42
N ASN A 19 -7.49 3.61 -4.07
CA ASN A 19 -8.17 4.79 -4.60
C ASN A 19 -9.22 4.42 -5.66
N SER A 20 -8.92 3.49 -6.56
CA SER A 20 -9.91 3.03 -7.55
C SER A 20 -11.12 2.35 -6.90
N ILE A 21 -10.93 1.61 -5.80
CA ILE A 21 -12.04 1.01 -5.05
C ILE A 21 -12.91 2.11 -4.42
N LEU A 22 -12.29 3.13 -3.82
CA LEU A 22 -13.01 4.28 -3.25
C LEU A 22 -13.79 5.07 -4.32
N GLU A 23 -13.16 5.36 -5.45
CA GLU A 23 -13.77 6.12 -6.56
C GLU A 23 -14.93 5.37 -7.23
N SER A 24 -14.86 4.04 -7.29
CA SER A 24 -15.92 3.19 -7.84
C SER A 24 -17.08 2.92 -6.86
N GLY A 25 -17.00 3.44 -5.63
CA GLY A 25 -18.01 3.19 -4.60
C GLY A 25 -17.98 1.76 -4.06
N GLY A 26 -16.78 1.16 -3.99
CA GLY A 26 -16.56 -0.18 -3.47
C GLY A 26 -17.08 -0.35 -2.03
N LYS A 27 -17.29 -1.61 -1.64
CA LYS A 27 -17.85 -1.92 -0.31
C LYS A 27 -16.86 -1.55 0.78
N ALA A 28 -17.37 -1.17 1.95
CA ALA A 28 -16.54 -0.83 3.11
C ALA A 28 -15.56 -1.94 3.50
N GLU A 29 -15.99 -3.21 3.42
CA GLU A 29 -15.14 -4.37 3.68
C GLU A 29 -13.96 -4.47 2.70
N GLU A 30 -14.21 -4.28 1.40
CA GLU A 30 -13.19 -4.31 0.36
C GLU A 30 -12.18 -3.16 0.50
N VAL A 31 -12.67 -1.97 0.82
CA VAL A 31 -11.82 -0.80 1.14
C VAL A 31 -10.93 -1.09 2.34
N TYR A 32 -11.50 -1.70 3.39
CA TYR A 32 -10.77 -2.02 4.62
C TYR A 32 -9.72 -3.11 4.39
N GLU A 33 -10.05 -4.19 3.68
CA GLU A 33 -9.08 -5.24 3.35
C GLU A 33 -7.91 -4.68 2.54
N GLN A 34 -8.20 -3.82 1.56
CA GLN A 34 -7.16 -3.21 0.74
C GLN A 34 -6.33 -2.18 1.53
N SER A 35 -6.91 -1.45 2.50
CA SER A 35 -6.12 -0.56 3.35
C SER A 35 -5.11 -1.32 4.21
N LEU A 36 -5.49 -2.49 4.75
CA LEU A 36 -4.57 -3.37 5.50
C LEU A 36 -3.40 -3.89 4.66
N VAL A 37 -3.55 -4.01 3.34
CA VAL A 37 -2.44 -4.35 2.44
C VAL A 37 -1.46 -3.19 2.35
N VAL A 38 -1.97 -1.97 2.13
CA VAL A 38 -1.15 -0.76 2.05
C VAL A 38 -0.40 -0.52 3.37
N ASP A 39 -1.09 -0.65 4.51
CA ASP A 39 -0.50 -0.44 5.83
C ASP A 39 0.68 -1.39 6.09
N ARG A 40 0.51 -2.69 5.79
CA ARG A 40 1.60 -3.67 5.95
C ARG A 40 2.81 -3.38 5.07
N LEU A 41 2.60 -2.91 3.84
CA LEU A 41 3.71 -2.53 2.96
C LEU A 41 4.43 -1.27 3.46
N LEU A 42 3.69 -0.30 4.01
CA LEU A 42 4.26 0.89 4.66
C LEU A 42 5.06 0.51 5.90
N GLU A 43 4.53 -0.35 6.77
CA GLU A 43 5.23 -0.87 7.94
C GLU A 43 6.53 -1.57 7.55
N GLN A 44 6.50 -2.43 6.53
CA GLN A 44 7.70 -3.07 6.00
C GLN A 44 8.71 -2.02 5.52
N TYR A 45 8.27 -1.04 4.74
CA TYR A 45 9.17 0.00 4.22
C TYR A 45 9.82 0.84 5.33
N LEU A 46 9.03 1.16 6.36
CA LEU A 46 9.54 1.91 7.51
C LEU A 46 10.53 1.08 8.32
N THR A 47 10.24 -0.20 8.53
CA THR A 47 11.12 -1.15 9.23
C THR A 47 12.44 -1.35 8.48
N ASP A 48 12.37 -1.55 7.16
CA ASP A 48 13.53 -1.89 6.34
C ASP A 48 14.40 -0.66 6.00
N PHE A 49 13.82 0.55 5.93
CA PHE A 49 14.49 1.72 5.36
C PHE A 49 14.31 3.05 6.10
N ALA A 50 13.45 3.15 7.12
CA ALA A 50 13.19 4.41 7.83
C ALA A 50 13.68 4.43 9.29
N ILE A 51 14.04 3.29 9.87
CA ILE A 51 14.75 3.23 11.16
C ILE A 51 16.25 3.14 10.86
N ALA A 52 16.91 4.31 10.86
CA ALA A 52 18.36 4.48 10.93
C ALA A 52 18.69 5.40 12.09
#